data_AF-A0A7S0Y7K1-F1
#
_entry.id   AF-A0A7S0Y7K1-F1
#
_cell.length_a   1.000
_cell.length_b   1.000
_cell.length_c   1.000
_cell.angle_alpha   90.00
_cell.angle_beta   90.00
_cell.angle_gamma   90.00
#
_symmetry.space_group_name_H-M   'P 1'
#
loop_
_entity.id
_entity.type
_entity.pdbx_description
1 polymer ?
#
loop_
_entity_poly.entity_id
_entity_poly.type
_entity_poly.pdbx_seq_one_letter_code
_entity_poly.pdbx_strand_id
1 'polypeptide(L)'
;IADKYSQGEIRLTVEQNVIFPNVNNTKVSELLQEPLFNIGYYFIPKSDKDFPLSRGLVSCTGSQFCGVALIETKNRAIELSKRLEEELKVDMPVRIHWTGCPNSCGQAQVADIGLMGGPARVEKEIDGKVKKVAVEGVNIFLGGKVGEDPFLGEVYKKGVPADYKYLIPVMKDILKEKFGAMEK
;
A
#
# COMPACT_ATOMS: atom_id res chain seq x y z
N ILE A 1 -22.04 -1.82 14.48
CA ILE A 1 -21.01 -0.95 15.11
C ILE A 1 -21.46 0.50 15.17
N ALA A 2 -21.70 1.16 14.02
CA ALA A 2 -22.08 2.58 14.00
C ALA A 2 -23.31 2.89 14.86
N ASP A 3 -24.42 2.17 14.69
CA ASP A 3 -25.64 2.40 15.50
C ASP A 3 -25.42 2.14 16.99
N LYS A 4 -24.66 1.09 17.33
CA LYS A 4 -24.42 0.65 18.71
C LYS A 4 -23.47 1.57 19.48
N TYR A 5 -22.46 2.11 18.81
CA TYR A 5 -21.34 2.80 19.47
C TYR A 5 -21.12 4.24 19.00
N SER A 6 -21.54 4.59 17.79
CA SER A 6 -21.11 5.80 17.07
C SER A 6 -22.29 6.74 16.73
N GLN A 7 -23.45 6.53 17.37
CA GLN A 7 -24.68 7.28 17.08
C GLN A 7 -25.14 7.18 15.62
N GLY A 8 -24.84 6.06 14.96
CA GLY A 8 -25.18 5.83 13.54
C GLY A 8 -24.27 6.55 12.55
N GLU A 9 -23.21 7.23 12.98
CA GLU A 9 -22.31 7.99 12.10
C GLU A 9 -21.10 7.15 11.66
N ILE A 10 -20.69 7.32 10.39
CA ILE A 10 -19.47 6.76 9.80
C ILE A 10 -18.79 7.85 8.98
N ARG A 11 -17.48 8.03 9.14
CA ARG A 11 -16.68 8.93 8.30
C ARG A 11 -15.66 8.13 7.50
N LEU A 12 -15.47 8.50 6.24
CA LEU A 12 -14.46 7.94 5.36
C LEU A 12 -13.24 8.86 5.31
N THR A 13 -12.04 8.29 5.14
CA THR A 13 -10.80 9.05 4.94
C THR A 13 -10.30 8.92 3.50
N VAL A 14 -9.39 9.81 3.11
CA VAL A 14 -8.79 9.79 1.76
C VAL A 14 -7.84 8.60 1.57
N GLU A 15 -7.33 8.03 2.67
CA GLU A 15 -6.56 6.79 2.70
C GLU A 15 -7.45 5.53 2.68
N GLN A 16 -8.74 5.68 2.35
CA GLN A 16 -9.69 4.56 2.19
C GLN A 16 -10.02 3.85 3.51
N ASN A 17 -9.82 4.54 4.64
CA ASN A 17 -10.13 4.05 5.97
C ASN A 17 -11.49 4.58 6.48
N VAL A 18 -11.89 4.06 7.64
CA VAL A 18 -13.18 4.36 8.29
C VAL A 18 -12.94 4.86 9.71
N ILE A 19 -13.67 5.90 10.12
CA ILE A 19 -13.71 6.44 11.48
C ILE A 19 -15.13 6.30 12.04
N PHE A 20 -15.23 5.81 13.26
CA PHE A 20 -16.46 5.78 14.06
C PHE A 20 -16.38 6.88 15.14
N PRO A 21 -16.96 8.09 14.90
CA PRO A 21 -16.92 9.19 15.86
C PRO A 21 -17.92 9.00 17.01
N ASN A 22 -17.91 9.90 17.99
CA ASN A 22 -18.93 9.97 19.05
C ASN A 22 -19.06 8.70 19.93
N VAL A 23 -18.01 7.88 19.98
CA VAL A 23 -17.96 6.69 20.84
C VAL A 23 -17.78 7.12 22.30
N ASN A 24 -18.67 6.67 23.18
CA ASN A 24 -18.49 6.89 24.61
C ASN A 24 -17.23 6.15 25.10
N ASN A 25 -16.33 6.86 25.78
CA ASN A 25 -15.07 6.31 26.30
C ASN A 25 -15.27 5.04 27.13
N THR A 26 -16.38 4.91 27.87
CA THR A 26 -16.68 3.71 28.68
C THR A 26 -16.99 2.47 27.85
N LYS A 27 -17.36 2.63 26.56
CA LYS A 27 -17.69 1.54 25.63
C LYS A 27 -16.54 1.15 24.70
N VAL A 28 -15.40 1.84 24.74
CA VAL A 28 -14.26 1.56 23.84
C VAL A 28 -13.76 0.14 24.00
N SER A 29 -13.60 -0.35 25.24
CA SER A 29 -13.15 -1.72 25.50
C SER A 29 -14.13 -2.78 24.98
N GLU A 30 -15.44 -2.50 24.98
CA GLU A 30 -16.46 -3.38 24.40
C GLU A 30 -16.39 -3.35 22.86
N LEU A 31 -16.30 -2.15 22.26
CA LEU A 31 -16.16 -1.97 20.82
C LEU A 31 -14.97 -2.76 20.27
N LEU A 32 -13.81 -2.70 20.93
CA LEU A 32 -12.59 -3.39 20.48
C LEU A 32 -12.72 -4.93 20.51
N GLN A 33 -13.75 -5.49 21.17
CA GLN A 33 -14.04 -6.93 21.19
C GLN A 33 -15.02 -7.36 20.10
N GLU A 34 -15.57 -6.43 19.30
CA GLU A 34 -16.51 -6.76 18.23
C GLU A 34 -15.86 -7.69 17.18
N PRO A 35 -16.58 -8.73 16.69
CA PRO A 35 -16.02 -9.72 15.76
C PRO A 35 -15.45 -9.14 14.47
N LEU A 36 -15.91 -7.96 14.04
CA LEU A 36 -15.38 -7.27 12.86
C LEU A 36 -13.87 -7.04 12.98
N PHE A 37 -13.35 -6.75 14.16
CA PHE A 37 -11.93 -6.49 14.33
C PHE A 37 -11.07 -7.77 14.32
N ASN A 38 -11.70 -8.95 14.31
CA ASN A 38 -11.03 -10.24 14.21
C ASN A 38 -10.94 -10.76 12.77
N ILE A 39 -11.62 -10.12 11.80
CA ILE A 39 -11.43 -10.44 10.39
C ILE A 39 -10.16 -9.72 9.91
N GLY A 40 -9.13 -10.49 9.54
CA GLY A 40 -7.70 -10.11 9.46
C GLY A 40 -7.26 -9.00 8.48
N TYR A 41 -8.13 -8.04 8.18
CA TYR A 41 -7.85 -6.83 7.41
C TYR A 41 -7.87 -5.55 8.25
N TYR A 42 -8.29 -5.62 9.52
CA TYR A 42 -8.26 -4.48 10.42
C TYR A 42 -7.05 -4.55 11.34
N PHE A 43 -6.25 -3.48 11.32
CA PHE A 43 -5.16 -3.30 12.26
C PHE A 43 -5.63 -2.40 13.42
N ILE A 44 -5.64 -2.96 14.63
CA ILE A 44 -5.73 -2.17 15.86
C ILE A 44 -4.29 -1.99 16.37
N PRO A 45 -3.75 -0.76 16.40
CA PRO A 45 -2.45 -0.50 16.99
C PRO A 45 -2.42 -0.97 18.44
N LYS A 46 -1.42 -1.77 18.81
CA LYS A 46 -1.21 -2.20 20.20
C LYS A 46 -0.40 -1.18 20.98
N SER A 47 0.37 -0.34 20.27
CA SER A 47 1.12 0.77 20.82
C SER A 47 1.21 1.95 19.84
N ASP A 48 1.56 3.13 20.36
CA ASP A 48 1.87 4.33 19.56
C ASP A 48 3.15 4.19 18.72
N LYS A 49 3.86 3.06 18.84
CA LYS A 49 5.07 2.72 18.08
C LYS A 49 4.84 1.65 17.03
N ASP A 50 3.59 1.21 16.85
CA ASP A 50 3.26 0.22 15.82
C ASP A 50 2.86 0.91 14.51
N PHE A 51 3.74 0.80 13.52
CA PHE A 51 3.55 1.37 12.19
C PHE A 51 3.55 0.29 11.10
N PRO A 52 2.51 -0.56 11.01
CA PRO A 52 2.42 -1.49 9.90
C PRO A 52 2.27 -0.72 8.59
N LEU A 53 2.86 -1.24 7.52
CA LEU A 53 2.81 -0.64 6.19
C LEU A 53 1.36 -0.54 5.68
N SER A 54 0.50 -1.48 6.10
CA SER A 54 -0.93 -1.51 5.78
C SER A 54 -1.69 -0.28 6.27
N ARG A 55 -1.22 0.41 7.32
CA ARG A 55 -1.85 1.64 7.84
C ARG A 55 -1.79 2.78 6.83
N GLY A 56 -0.69 2.89 6.08
CA GLY A 56 -0.46 3.93 5.08
C GLY A 56 -0.72 3.46 3.65
N LEU A 57 -1.38 2.32 3.48
CA LEU A 57 -1.61 1.70 2.19
C LEU A 57 -2.83 2.31 1.50
N VAL A 58 -2.65 2.81 0.28
CA VAL A 58 -3.73 3.31 -0.58
C VAL A 58 -3.66 2.60 -1.92
N SER A 59 -4.80 2.17 -2.48
CA SER A 59 -4.82 1.52 -3.79
C SER A 59 -6.02 1.93 -4.62
N CYS A 60 -5.80 2.30 -5.87
CA CYS A 60 -6.91 2.58 -6.79
C CYS A 60 -7.67 1.29 -7.17
N THR A 61 -8.68 1.40 -8.03
CA THR A 61 -9.49 0.26 -8.49
C THR A 61 -8.68 -0.84 -9.20
N GLY A 62 -7.71 -0.48 -10.05
CA GLY A 62 -6.91 -1.44 -10.81
C GLY A 62 -7.69 -2.19 -11.90
N SER A 63 -7.01 -3.08 -12.62
CA SER A 63 -7.54 -3.79 -13.80
C SER A 63 -8.64 -4.81 -13.48
N GLN A 64 -8.94 -5.06 -12.20
CA GLN A 64 -10.08 -5.88 -11.82
C GLN A 64 -11.39 -5.30 -12.36
N PHE A 65 -11.53 -3.97 -12.37
CA PHE A 65 -12.75 -3.30 -12.84
C PHE A 65 -12.50 -2.04 -13.70
N CYS A 66 -11.33 -1.40 -13.58
CA CYS A 66 -11.06 -0.17 -14.31
C CYS A 66 -10.54 -0.48 -15.72
N GLY A 67 -11.29 -0.07 -16.76
CA GLY A 67 -10.95 -0.36 -18.17
C GLY A 67 -9.70 0.33 -18.71
N VAL A 68 -9.11 1.28 -17.97
CA VAL A 68 -7.85 1.96 -18.36
C VAL A 68 -6.65 1.53 -17.51
N ALA A 69 -6.85 0.65 -16.52
CA ALA A 69 -5.76 0.20 -15.67
C ALA A 69 -4.88 -0.81 -16.42
N LEU A 70 -3.56 -0.65 -16.27
CA LEU A 70 -2.55 -1.50 -16.89
C LEU A 70 -2.20 -2.73 -16.03
N ILE A 71 -2.51 -2.67 -14.73
CA ILE A 71 -2.24 -3.73 -13.75
C ILE A 71 -3.38 -3.86 -12.74
N GLU A 72 -3.48 -5.03 -12.10
CA GLU A 72 -4.28 -5.20 -10.87
C GLU A 72 -3.60 -4.43 -9.73
N THR A 73 -4.34 -3.88 -8.77
CA THR A 73 -3.74 -3.07 -7.70
C THR A 73 -4.17 -3.41 -6.28
N LYS A 74 -5.42 -3.81 -6.03
CA LYS A 74 -5.92 -3.95 -4.66
C LYS A 74 -5.37 -5.21 -3.99
N ASN A 75 -5.50 -6.35 -4.64
CA ASN A 75 -4.98 -7.60 -4.09
C ASN A 75 -3.46 -7.57 -4.03
N ARG A 76 -2.82 -6.97 -5.04
CA ARG A 76 -1.37 -6.75 -5.04
C ARG A 76 -0.87 -5.89 -3.89
N ALA A 77 -1.55 -4.79 -3.60
CA ALA A 77 -1.17 -3.89 -2.52
C ALA A 77 -1.22 -4.60 -1.16
N ILE A 78 -2.31 -5.34 -0.88
CA ILE A 78 -2.50 -6.09 0.37
C ILE A 78 -1.40 -7.15 0.53
N GLU A 79 -1.19 -7.96 -0.51
CA GLU A 79 -0.23 -9.07 -0.47
C GLU A 79 1.22 -8.58 -0.38
N LEU A 80 1.56 -7.47 -1.07
CA LEU A 80 2.88 -6.83 -0.92
C LEU A 80 3.11 -6.38 0.52
N SER A 81 2.15 -5.65 1.10
CA SER A 81 2.26 -5.15 2.48
C SER A 81 2.45 -6.29 3.47
N LYS A 82 1.65 -7.37 3.33
CA LYS A 82 1.74 -8.55 4.18
C LYS A 82 3.12 -9.20 4.13
N ARG A 83 3.65 -9.47 2.94
CA ARG A 83 4.98 -10.08 2.77
C ARG A 83 6.10 -9.22 3.35
N LEU A 84 6.04 -7.91 3.13
CA LEU A 84 7.02 -6.98 3.67
C LEU A 84 6.95 -6.91 5.20
N GLU A 85 5.74 -6.88 5.76
CA GLU A 85 5.52 -6.89 7.21
C GLU A 85 5.90 -8.21 7.88
N GLU A 86 5.85 -9.35 7.18
CA GLU A 86 6.34 -10.64 7.70
C GLU A 86 7.86 -10.64 7.90
N GLU A 87 8.60 -9.97 7.01
CA GLU A 87 10.07 -10.00 6.99
C GLU A 87 10.73 -8.77 7.61
N LEU A 88 10.04 -7.63 7.64
CA LEU A 88 10.62 -6.35 8.05
C LEU A 88 9.84 -5.68 9.18
N LYS A 89 10.55 -4.88 9.96
CA LYS A 89 10.00 -3.91 10.90
C LYS A 89 10.44 -2.50 10.50
N VAL A 90 9.50 -1.55 10.54
CA VAL A 90 9.76 -0.13 10.29
C VAL A 90 9.24 0.66 11.49
N ASP A 91 10.08 1.52 12.08
CA ASP A 91 9.74 2.28 13.29
C ASP A 91 9.18 3.68 12.98
N MET A 92 8.66 3.88 11.76
CA MET A 92 8.03 5.12 11.31
C MET A 92 6.86 4.84 10.35
N PRO A 93 5.87 5.74 10.25
CA PRO A 93 4.74 5.57 9.33
C PRO A 93 5.18 5.78 7.88
N VAL A 94 5.28 4.70 7.11
CA VAL A 94 5.55 4.75 5.67
C VAL A 94 4.25 4.59 4.88
N ARG A 95 3.97 5.51 3.97
CA ARG A 95 2.80 5.48 3.08
C ARG A 95 3.18 4.85 1.75
N ILE A 96 2.46 3.80 1.39
CA ILE A 96 2.65 3.06 0.13
C ILE A 96 1.39 3.22 -0.70
N HIS A 97 1.50 3.88 -1.86
CA HIS A 97 0.34 4.12 -2.71
C HIS A 97 0.45 3.39 -4.04
N TRP A 98 -0.61 2.69 -4.42
CA TRP A 98 -0.73 1.97 -5.69
C TRP A 98 -1.72 2.66 -6.64
N THR A 99 -1.29 2.84 -7.88
CA THR A 99 -2.17 3.26 -8.97
C THR A 99 -1.93 2.44 -10.23
N GLY A 100 -3.00 2.03 -10.91
CA GLY A 100 -2.92 1.06 -12.01
C GLY A 100 -2.53 1.67 -13.35
N CYS A 101 -2.51 2.99 -13.49
CA CYS A 101 -2.20 3.70 -14.73
C CYS A 101 -1.75 5.15 -14.46
N PRO A 102 -1.25 5.88 -15.48
CA PRO A 102 -0.77 7.26 -15.32
C PRO A 102 -1.79 8.30 -14.83
N ASN A 103 -3.10 8.00 -14.83
CA ASN A 103 -4.12 8.90 -14.26
C ASN A 103 -3.93 9.12 -12.75
N SER A 104 -3.20 8.24 -12.08
CA SER A 104 -2.78 8.38 -10.68
C SER A 104 -3.90 8.65 -9.67
N CYS A 105 -5.06 8.00 -9.84
CA CYS A 105 -6.16 8.11 -8.87
C CYS A 105 -5.77 7.62 -7.46
N GLY A 106 -4.75 6.75 -7.37
CA GLY A 106 -4.16 6.32 -6.10
C GLY A 106 -3.07 7.26 -5.57
N GLN A 107 -2.79 8.36 -6.27
CA GLN A 107 -1.90 9.44 -5.83
C GLN A 107 -0.48 8.96 -5.51
N ALA A 108 0.15 8.23 -6.44
CA ALA A 108 1.50 7.68 -6.24
C ALA A 108 2.57 8.76 -5.92
N GLN A 109 2.37 9.99 -6.40
CA GLN A 109 3.30 11.10 -6.23
C GLN A 109 3.28 11.70 -4.82
N VAL A 110 2.22 11.51 -4.02
CA VAL A 110 2.19 12.06 -2.65
C VAL A 110 2.70 11.07 -1.61
N ALA A 111 2.94 9.82 -2.01
CA ALA A 111 3.37 8.74 -1.14
C ALA A 111 4.87 8.79 -0.85
N ASP A 112 5.26 8.19 0.26
CA ASP A 112 6.66 7.93 0.56
C ASP A 112 7.24 6.95 -0.47
N ILE A 113 6.44 5.93 -0.83
CA ILE A 113 6.69 5.01 -1.95
C ILE A 113 5.44 4.87 -2.81
N GLY A 114 5.49 5.39 -4.05
CA GLY A 114 4.42 5.27 -5.03
C GLY A 114 4.68 4.15 -6.04
N LEU A 115 3.66 3.36 -6.39
CA LEU A 115 3.73 2.31 -7.41
C LEU A 115 2.69 2.59 -8.49
N MET A 116 3.16 2.96 -9.68
CA MET A 116 2.32 3.27 -10.83
C MET A 116 2.43 2.20 -11.90
N GLY A 117 1.30 1.60 -12.28
CA GLY A 117 1.22 0.60 -13.34
C GLY A 117 1.82 1.09 -14.66
N GLY A 118 2.60 0.22 -15.29
CA GLY A 118 3.29 0.49 -16.54
C GLY A 118 3.89 -0.78 -17.14
N PRO A 119 4.51 -0.68 -18.33
CA PRO A 119 5.14 -1.83 -18.97
C PRO A 119 6.46 -2.21 -18.27
N ALA A 120 6.69 -3.49 -18.06
CA ALA A 120 8.00 -4.05 -17.71
C ALA A 120 8.39 -5.15 -18.70
N ARG A 121 9.66 -5.56 -18.67
CA ARG A 121 10.16 -6.68 -19.47
C ARG A 121 10.97 -7.63 -18.60
N VAL A 122 10.83 -8.92 -18.86
CA VAL A 122 11.66 -9.98 -18.28
C VAL A 122 12.29 -10.80 -19.39
N GLU A 123 13.47 -11.33 -19.12
CA GLU A 123 14.13 -12.29 -20.00
C GLU A 123 13.54 -13.69 -19.76
N LYS A 124 13.13 -14.34 -20.84
CA LYS A 124 12.66 -15.72 -20.84
C LYS A 124 13.32 -16.48 -21.98
N GLU A 125 13.72 -17.71 -21.70
CA GLU A 125 14.17 -18.62 -22.75
C GLU A 125 12.95 -19.19 -23.49
N ILE A 126 12.92 -19.00 -24.81
CA ILE A 126 11.87 -19.48 -25.71
C ILE A 126 12.56 -20.01 -26.96
N ASP A 127 12.40 -21.31 -27.23
CA ASP A 127 13.04 -22.03 -28.34
C ASP A 127 14.58 -21.96 -28.31
N GLY A 128 15.18 -22.11 -27.12
CA GLY A 128 16.64 -22.06 -26.94
C GLY A 128 17.26 -20.66 -27.12
N LYS A 129 16.44 -19.60 -27.16
CA LYS A 129 16.89 -18.21 -27.25
C LYS A 129 16.31 -17.37 -26.11
N VAL A 130 17.14 -16.52 -25.51
CA VAL A 130 16.70 -15.53 -24.53
C VAL A 130 15.97 -14.40 -25.25
N LYS A 131 14.69 -14.20 -24.93
CA LYS A 131 13.85 -13.12 -25.48
C LYS A 131 13.33 -12.24 -24.34
N LYS A 132 13.17 -10.94 -24.63
CA LYS A 132 12.54 -9.98 -23.70
C LYS A 132 11.03 -9.99 -23.90
N VAL A 133 10.31 -10.47 -22.89
CA VAL A 133 8.85 -10.59 -22.91
C VAL A 133 8.23 -9.48 -22.07
N ALA A 134 7.18 -8.85 -22.59
CA ALA A 134 6.42 -7.84 -21.85
C ALA A 134 5.63 -8.48 -20.70
N VAL A 135 5.66 -7.84 -19.54
CA VAL A 135 4.89 -8.24 -18.35
C VAL A 135 4.31 -7.01 -17.67
N GLU A 136 3.32 -7.22 -16.80
CA GLU A 136 2.85 -6.18 -15.88
C GLU A 136 4.02 -5.63 -15.05
N GLY A 137 4.09 -4.32 -14.97
CA GLY A 137 5.16 -3.61 -14.28
C GLY A 137 4.68 -2.41 -13.51
N VAL A 138 5.59 -1.86 -12.72
CA VAL A 138 5.42 -0.63 -11.96
C VAL A 138 6.58 0.31 -12.19
N ASN A 139 6.27 1.59 -12.30
CA ASN A 139 7.21 2.68 -12.09
C ASN A 139 7.12 3.08 -10.62
N ILE A 140 8.24 3.05 -9.92
CA ILE A 140 8.35 3.39 -8.51
C ILE A 140 8.65 4.88 -8.40
N PHE A 141 7.88 5.57 -7.57
CA PHE A 141 8.05 6.96 -7.20
C PHE A 141 8.54 7.05 -5.75
N LEU A 142 9.39 8.03 -5.43
CA LEU A 142 9.87 8.29 -4.07
C LEU A 142 9.84 9.79 -3.76
N GLY A 143 9.81 10.11 -2.47
CA GLY A 143 9.99 11.48 -1.95
C GLY A 143 8.71 12.29 -1.81
N GLY A 144 7.55 11.71 -2.08
CA GLY A 144 6.27 12.40 -1.93
C GLY A 144 5.98 12.77 -0.49
N LYS A 145 5.64 14.04 -0.24
CA LYS A 145 5.30 14.57 1.09
C LYS A 145 3.93 15.23 1.07
N VAL A 146 3.25 15.17 2.20
CA VAL A 146 1.99 15.89 2.48
C VAL A 146 2.17 16.73 3.75
N GLY A 147 1.26 17.67 3.98
CA GLY A 147 1.32 18.58 5.14
C GLY A 147 1.91 19.94 4.78
N GLU A 148 2.62 20.55 5.73
CA GLU A 148 3.10 21.94 5.63
C GLU A 148 4.21 22.16 4.59
N ASP A 149 5.03 21.13 4.32
CA ASP A 149 6.09 21.11 3.30
C ASP A 149 5.77 20.05 2.22
N PRO A 150 4.77 20.29 1.35
CA PRO A 150 4.35 19.29 0.37
C PRO A 150 5.36 19.18 -0.77
N PHE A 151 5.58 17.95 -1.22
CA PHE A 151 6.45 17.65 -2.36
C PHE A 151 5.84 16.55 -3.21
N LEU A 152 5.85 16.71 -4.52
CA LEU A 152 5.44 15.66 -5.44
C LEU A 152 6.64 14.77 -5.74
N GLY A 153 6.56 13.53 -5.29
CA GLY A 153 7.56 12.51 -5.53
C GLY A 153 7.81 12.28 -7.00
N GLU A 154 9.05 11.89 -7.30
CA GLU A 154 9.55 11.70 -8.65
C GLU A 154 9.78 10.22 -8.94
N VAL A 155 9.88 9.88 -10.22
CA VAL A 155 10.16 8.50 -10.63
C VAL A 155 11.56 8.11 -10.20
N TYR A 156 11.66 7.16 -9.28
CA TYR A 156 12.91 6.56 -8.82
C TYR A 156 13.38 5.45 -9.76
N LYS A 157 12.47 4.55 -10.17
CA LYS A 157 12.82 3.38 -11.00
C LYS A 157 11.67 3.03 -11.93
N LYS A 158 11.96 2.83 -13.22
CA LYS A 158 10.95 2.47 -14.24
C LYS A 158 10.96 0.98 -14.55
N GLY A 159 9.79 0.46 -14.94
CA GLY A 159 9.65 -0.87 -15.54
C GLY A 159 10.07 -2.03 -14.63
N VAL A 160 9.84 -1.92 -13.32
CA VAL A 160 10.04 -3.02 -12.37
C VAL A 160 8.90 -4.02 -12.57
N PRO A 161 9.15 -5.32 -12.84
CA PRO A 161 8.08 -6.29 -12.96
C PRO A 161 7.24 -6.37 -11.68
N ALA A 162 5.91 -6.42 -11.82
CA ALA A 162 4.97 -6.44 -10.69
C ALA A 162 4.89 -7.80 -9.98
N ASP A 163 5.53 -8.84 -10.54
CA ASP A 163 5.70 -10.14 -9.89
C ASP A 163 6.60 -9.98 -8.64
N TYR A 164 6.13 -10.52 -7.52
CA TYR A 164 6.78 -10.36 -6.20
C TYR A 164 8.21 -10.84 -6.17
N LYS A 165 8.61 -11.81 -7.01
CA LYS A 165 10.00 -12.27 -7.07
C LYS A 165 10.98 -11.16 -7.48
N TYR A 166 10.49 -10.13 -8.19
CA TYR A 166 11.27 -8.95 -8.55
C TYR A 166 10.92 -7.74 -7.68
N LEU A 167 9.64 -7.55 -7.36
CA LEU A 167 9.19 -6.36 -6.65
C LEU A 167 9.57 -6.38 -5.17
N ILE A 168 9.47 -7.52 -4.48
CA ILE A 168 9.79 -7.62 -3.04
C ILE A 168 11.24 -7.23 -2.74
N PRO A 169 12.28 -7.76 -3.44
CA PRO A 169 13.66 -7.33 -3.20
C PRO A 169 13.83 -5.81 -3.34
N VAL A 170 13.27 -5.21 -4.40
CA VAL A 170 13.36 -3.75 -4.63
C VAL A 170 12.69 -2.96 -3.50
N MET A 171 11.52 -3.41 -3.03
CA MET A 171 10.82 -2.76 -1.92
C MET A 171 11.58 -2.91 -0.60
N LYS A 172 12.17 -4.08 -0.32
CA LYS A 172 13.01 -4.29 0.87
C LYS A 172 14.22 -3.36 0.87
N ASP A 173 14.91 -3.25 -0.26
CA ASP A 173 16.08 -2.36 -0.40
C ASP A 173 15.68 -0.90 -0.14
N ILE A 174 14.60 -0.42 -0.76
CA ILE A 174 14.08 0.94 -0.53
C ILE A 174 13.75 1.15 0.95
N LEU A 175 13.02 0.22 1.57
CA LEU A 175 12.61 0.32 2.97
C LEU A 175 13.81 0.35 3.92
N LYS A 176 14.83 -0.48 3.68
CA LYS A 176 16.06 -0.50 4.47
C LYS A 176 16.88 0.77 4.29
N GLU A 177 17.14 1.18 3.05
CA GLU A 177 18.05 2.29 2.74
C GLU A 177 17.44 3.67 3.03
N LYS A 178 16.12 3.83 2.85
CA LYS A 178 15.46 5.14 2.93
C LYS A 178 14.62 5.33 4.18
N PHE A 179 14.13 4.24 4.78
CA PHE A 179 13.19 4.29 5.90
C PHE A 179 13.67 3.51 7.13
N GLY A 180 14.93 3.04 7.12
CA GLY A 180 15.55 2.38 8.28
C GLY A 180 14.89 1.07 8.67
N ALA A 181 14.27 0.36 7.72
CA ALA A 181 13.67 -0.93 8.00
C ALA A 181 14.70 -1.96 8.49
N MET A 182 14.33 -2.76 9.48
CA MET A 182 15.14 -3.83 10.05
C MET A 182 14.54 -5.19 9.72
N GLU A 183 15.38 -6.22 9.57
CA GLU A 183 14.89 -7.60 9.49
C GLU A 183 14.35 -8.06 10.84
N LYS A 184 13.32 -8.91 10.79
CA LYS A 184 12.74 -9.56 11.97
C LYS A 184 13.46 -10.85 12.35
#